data_AF-X1NP21-F1
#
_entry.id   AF-X1NP21-F1
#
_cell.length_a   1.000
_cell.length_b   1.000
_cell.length_c   1.000
_cell.angle_alpha   90.00
_cell.angle_beta   90.00
_cell.angle_gamma   90.00
#
_symmetry.space_group_name_H-M   'P 1'
#
loop_
_entity.id
_entity.type
_entity.pdbx_description
1 polymer ?
#
loop_
_entity_poly.entity_id
_entity_poly.type
_entity_poly.pdbx_seq_one_letter_code
_entity_poly.pdbx_strand_id
1 'polypeptide(L)'
;MGLIIYSTVINSREREKNISPIKTIPEKVEPPVIGYLSDVGRVRSIDEDSILVINSNPRTPNKISWQLLIVADGVGGHSKGEIASYLGVKRVAEVILNWISRKGDKMFSNII
;
A
#
# COMPACT_ATOMS: atom_id res chain seq x y z
N MET A 1 -20.16 5.33 5.32
CA MET A 1 -19.34 5.72 6.49
C MET A 1 -18.05 4.95 6.31
N GLY A 2 -17.16 5.45 5.46
CA GLY A 2 -15.92 6.07 5.93
C GLY A 2 -14.82 5.01 5.91
N LEU A 3 -14.11 4.90 4.80
CA LEU A 3 -12.98 3.99 4.67
C LEU A 3 -11.81 4.50 5.50
N ILE A 4 -11.18 3.60 6.25
CA ILE A 4 -10.00 3.95 7.05
C ILE A 4 -8.83 3.04 6.72
N ILE A 5 -7.76 3.65 6.21
CA ILE A 5 -6.45 3.03 6.05
C ILE A 5 -5.56 3.59 7.16
N TYR A 6 -5.06 2.72 8.04
CA TYR A 6 -4.03 3.09 9.01
C TYR A 6 -2.71 2.39 8.67
N SER A 7 -1.62 3.16 8.68
CA SER A 7 -0.26 2.63 8.74
C SER A 7 0.35 3.01 10.09
N THR A 8 0.86 2.03 10.83
CA THR A 8 1.60 2.29 12.08
C THR A 8 3.09 2.16 11.80
N VAL A 9 3.80 3.27 11.86
CA VAL A 9 5.27 3.27 11.97
C VAL A 9 5.60 3.12 13.45
N ILE A 10 5.95 1.91 13.86
CA ILE A 10 6.52 1.64 15.19
C ILE A 10 7.91 2.29 15.24
N ASN A 11 7.97 3.54 15.69
CA ASN A 11 9.20 4.29 15.87
C ASN A 11 9.71 4.04 17.30
N SER A 12 10.71 3.17 17.45
CA SER A 12 11.40 2.90 18.70
C SER A 12 12.26 4.11 19.11
N ARG A 13 11.63 5.11 19.74
CA ARG A 13 12.32 6.23 20.41
C ARG A 13 12.44 5.98 21.91
N GLU A 14 13.62 5.54 22.36
CA GLU A 14 14.20 5.91 23.66
C GLU A 14 15.73 5.67 23.67
N ARG A 15 16.55 6.36 22.85
CA ARG A 15 18.00 6.56 23.12
C ARG A 15 18.57 7.77 22.33
N GLU A 16 18.09 8.99 22.61
CA GLU A 16 18.70 10.24 22.09
C GLU A 16 19.57 10.96 23.15
N LYS A 17 20.42 10.23 23.89
CA LYS A 17 21.44 10.88 24.73
C LYS A 17 22.79 10.18 24.56
N ASN A 18 23.62 10.81 23.72
CA ASN A 18 24.98 10.46 23.27
C ASN A 18 25.02 9.64 21.96
N ILE A 19 25.79 10.14 20.96
CA ILE A 19 26.73 9.45 20.04
C ILE A 19 26.81 10.18 18.66
N SER A 20 28.00 10.76 18.38
CA SER A 20 28.84 10.80 17.13
C SER A 20 28.23 10.97 15.71
N PRO A 21 28.98 11.53 14.71
CA PRO A 21 28.44 11.94 13.41
C PRO A 21 27.79 10.78 12.64
N ILE A 22 26.63 11.09 12.04
CA ILE A 22 25.70 10.23 11.29
C ILE A 22 26.34 8.93 10.81
N LYS A 23 26.14 7.87 11.58
CA LYS A 23 26.58 6.51 11.26
C LYS A 23 25.42 5.77 10.60
N THR A 24 25.59 5.46 9.31
CA THR A 24 24.84 4.48 8.49
C THR A 24 23.32 4.69 8.35
N ILE A 25 22.86 4.68 7.09
CA ILE A 25 21.46 4.55 6.70
C ILE A 25 20.84 3.43 7.56
N PRO A 26 19.72 3.65 8.28
CA PRO A 26 19.21 2.69 9.24
C PRO A 26 18.96 1.34 8.59
N GLU A 27 19.49 0.32 9.25
CA GLU A 27 19.32 -1.10 8.99
C GLU A 27 17.83 -1.43 8.86
N LYS A 28 17.46 -1.98 7.69
CA LYS A 28 16.18 -2.63 7.35
C LYS A 28 14.97 -2.16 8.17
N VAL A 29 14.36 -1.04 7.78
CA VAL A 29 13.04 -0.65 8.29
C VAL A 29 12.01 -1.68 7.80
N GLU A 30 11.38 -2.40 8.73
CA GLU A 30 10.28 -3.30 8.36
C GLU A 30 9.12 -2.47 7.80
N PRO A 31 8.48 -2.93 6.71
CA PRO A 31 7.34 -2.21 6.15
C PRO A 31 6.22 -2.10 7.19
N PRO A 32 5.48 -0.97 7.22
CA PRO A 32 4.43 -0.79 8.21
C PRO A 32 3.36 -1.88 8.07
N VAL A 33 2.81 -2.31 9.20
CA VAL A 33 1.65 -3.20 9.21
C VAL A 33 0.44 -2.43 8.69
N ILE A 34 -0.32 -3.05 7.78
CA ILE A 34 -1.49 -2.45 7.13
C ILE A 34 -2.75 -3.13 7.65
N GLY A 35 -3.69 -2.32 8.14
CA GLY A 35 -5.07 -2.73 8.41
C GLY A 35 -6.03 -2.15 7.37
N TYR A 36 -7.06 -2.92 7.00
CA TYR A 36 -8.12 -2.49 6.10
C TYR A 36 -9.46 -3.12 6.50
N LEU A 37 -10.55 -2.39 6.25
CA LEU A 37 -11.92 -2.81 6.52
C LEU A 37 -12.86 -2.07 5.55
N SER A 38 -13.93 -2.73 5.13
CA SER A 38 -15.02 -2.15 4.35
C SER A 38 -16.36 -2.44 5.03
N ASP A 39 -17.36 -1.58 4.81
CA ASP A 39 -18.69 -1.70 5.39
C ASP A 39 -19.74 -1.14 4.42
N VAL A 40 -20.84 -1.88 4.25
CA VAL A 40 -21.97 -1.50 3.38
C VAL A 40 -22.62 -0.17 3.75
N GLY A 41 -22.47 0.25 5.00
CA GLY A 41 -23.11 1.42 5.56
C GLY A 41 -24.57 1.18 5.92
N ARG A 42 -25.38 2.25 5.92
CA ARG A 42 -26.74 2.22 6.53
C ARG A 42 -27.87 1.96 5.54
N VAL A 43 -27.74 2.41 4.30
CA VAL A 43 -28.85 2.50 3.33
C VAL A 43 -28.71 1.51 2.19
N ARG A 44 -27.48 1.15 1.81
CA ARG A 44 -27.21 0.20 0.73
C ARG A 44 -27.43 -1.24 1.23
N SER A 45 -27.80 -2.13 0.33
CA SER A 45 -27.87 -3.57 0.58
C SER A 45 -26.57 -4.31 0.20
N ILE A 46 -25.70 -3.66 -0.57
CA ILE A 46 -24.47 -4.23 -1.12
C ILE A 46 -23.37 -3.19 -0.93
N ASP A 47 -22.21 -3.67 -0.48
CA ASP A 47 -21.00 -2.87 -0.41
C ASP A 47 -20.43 -2.68 -1.82
N GLU A 48 -20.34 -1.44 -2.27
CA GLU A 48 -19.83 -1.10 -3.60
C GLU A 48 -18.35 -0.64 -3.51
N ASP A 49 -17.74 -0.65 -2.33
CA ASP A 49 -16.34 -0.28 -2.14
C ASP A 49 -15.42 -1.49 -2.42
N SER A 50 -14.24 -1.25 -2.99
CA SER A 50 -13.21 -2.25 -3.22
C SER A 50 -11.86 -1.80 -2.67
N ILE A 51 -11.16 -2.71 -2.00
CA ILE A 51 -9.82 -2.49 -1.43
C ILE A 51 -8.86 -3.55 -1.97
N LEU A 52 -7.67 -3.13 -2.39
CA LEU A 52 -6.57 -4.02 -2.74
C LEU A 52 -5.30 -3.62 -2.00
N VAL A 53 -4.64 -4.59 -1.37
CA VAL A 53 -3.38 -4.44 -0.65
C VAL A 53 -2.36 -5.42 -1.22
N ILE A 54 -1.23 -4.91 -1.69
CA ILE A 54 -0.10 -5.72 -2.18
C ILE A 54 1.15 -5.33 -1.39
N ASN A 55 1.79 -6.32 -0.77
CA ASN A 55 3.06 -6.15 -0.08
C ASN A 55 4.17 -6.78 -0.91
N SER A 56 5.21 -6.01 -1.23
CA SER A 56 6.43 -6.57 -1.81
C SER A 56 7.40 -6.93 -0.68
N ASN A 57 7.80 -8.20 -0.68
CA ASN A 57 8.80 -8.72 0.23
C ASN A 57 9.91 -9.38 -0.59
N PRO A 58 10.79 -8.58 -1.23
CA PRO A 58 11.85 -9.12 -2.05
C PRO A 58 12.82 -9.94 -1.19
N ARG A 59 13.05 -11.20 -1.60
CA ARG A 59 14.04 -12.08 -0.96
C ARG A 59 15.49 -11.74 -1.32
N THR A 60 15.70 -10.85 -2.28
CA THR A 60 17.02 -10.47 -2.79
C THR A 60 17.60 -9.30 -1.98
N PRO A 61 18.88 -9.37 -1.55
CA PRO A 61 19.58 -8.23 -0.97
C PRO A 61 19.51 -7.01 -1.90
N ASN A 62 19.41 -5.80 -1.33
CA ASN A 62 19.38 -4.51 -2.04
C ASN A 62 18.12 -4.20 -2.87
N LYS A 63 17.05 -5.01 -2.76
CA LYS A 63 15.73 -4.61 -3.28
C LYS A 63 14.90 -3.93 -2.20
N ILE A 64 14.27 -2.82 -2.58
CA ILE A 64 13.41 -2.04 -1.68
C ILE A 64 12.04 -2.72 -1.56
N SER A 65 11.63 -3.00 -0.33
CA SER A 65 10.26 -3.40 0.00
C SER A 65 9.31 -2.22 -0.21
N TRP A 66 8.13 -2.47 -0.75
CA TRP A 66 7.11 -1.48 -1.03
C TRP A 66 5.73 -2.07 -0.79
N GLN A 67 4.75 -1.20 -0.59
CA GLN A 67 3.35 -1.59 -0.43
C GLN A 67 2.51 -0.77 -1.41
N LEU A 68 1.55 -1.41 -2.06
CA LEU A 68 0.58 -0.77 -2.94
C LEU A 68 -0.81 -0.95 -2.33
N LEU A 69 -1.43 0.17 -2.00
CA LEU A 69 -2.76 0.26 -1.39
C LEU A 69 -3.67 0.97 -2.38
N ILE A 70 -4.76 0.32 -2.79
CA ILE A 70 -5.72 0.88 -3.74
C ILE A 70 -7.11 0.76 -3.17
N VAL A 71 -7.89 1.81 -3.39
CA VAL A 71 -9.29 1.94 -2.97
C VAL A 71 -10.09 2.41 -4.17
N ALA A 72 -11.28 1.86 -4.35
CA ALA A 72 -12.29 2.41 -5.23
C ALA A 72 -13.66 2.42 -4.55
N ASP A 73 -14.34 3.57 -4.58
CA ASP A 73 -15.76 3.72 -4.23
C ASP A 73 -16.58 3.45 -5.49
N GLY A 74 -17.44 2.43 -5.44
CA GLY A 74 -18.24 2.00 -6.57
C GLY A 74 -19.52 2.81 -6.71
N VAL A 75 -19.77 3.30 -7.91
CA VAL A 75 -21.03 3.95 -8.29
C VAL A 75 -21.67 3.18 -9.43
N GLY A 76 -22.93 2.72 -9.27
CA GLY A 76 -23.57 1.99 -10.36
C GLY A 76 -25.05 1.62 -10.19
N GLY A 77 -25.55 1.44 -8.97
CA GLY A 77 -26.94 1.02 -8.74
C GLY A 77 -27.23 -0.40 -9.25
N HIS A 78 -28.20 -1.10 -8.64
CA HIS A 78 -28.51 -2.52 -8.95
C HIS A 78 -27.24 -3.41 -9.05
N SER A 79 -26.33 -3.31 -8.07
CA SER A 79 -25.08 -4.09 -7.99
C SER A 79 -24.00 -3.79 -9.02
N LYS A 80 -24.15 -2.74 -9.85
CA LYS A 80 -23.10 -2.37 -10.82
C LYS A 80 -21.91 -1.65 -10.21
N GLY A 81 -22.07 -1.01 -9.05
CA GLY A 81 -20.98 -0.30 -8.38
C GLY A 81 -19.91 -1.24 -7.85
N GLU A 82 -20.30 -2.40 -7.31
CA GLU A 82 -19.39 -3.47 -6.89
C GLU A 82 -18.46 -3.92 -8.04
N ILE A 83 -19.06 -4.20 -9.21
CA ILE A 83 -18.30 -4.61 -10.39
C ILE A 83 -17.38 -3.47 -10.86
N ALA A 84 -17.88 -2.23 -10.84
CA ALA A 84 -17.11 -1.08 -11.27
C ALA A 84 -15.89 -0.83 -10.36
N SER A 85 -16.06 -0.87 -9.03
CA SER A 85 -14.97 -0.66 -8.08
C SER A 85 -13.94 -1.80 -8.15
N TYR A 86 -14.40 -3.05 -8.27
CA TYR A 86 -13.52 -4.21 -8.46
C TYR A 86 -12.65 -4.08 -9.72
N LEU A 87 -13.26 -3.74 -10.86
CA LEU A 87 -12.53 -3.53 -12.11
C LEU A 87 -11.57 -2.35 -12.02
N GLY A 88 -11.96 -1.28 -11.30
CA GLY A 88 -11.13 -0.12 -11.03
C GLY A 88 -9.84 -0.51 -10.29
N VAL A 89 -9.95 -1.15 -9.13
CA VAL A 89 -8.77 -1.55 -8.34
C VAL A 89 -7.89 -2.54 -9.10
N LYS A 90 -8.50 -3.50 -9.81
CA LYS A 90 -7.78 -4.49 -10.62
C LYS A 90 -6.98 -3.82 -11.72
N ARG A 91 -7.60 -2.92 -12.50
CA ARG A 91 -6.94 -2.30 -13.66
C ARG A 91 -5.80 -1.39 -13.24
N VAL A 92 -5.98 -0.62 -12.17
CA VAL A 92 -4.92 0.24 -11.62
C VAL A 92 -3.74 -0.61 -11.14
N ALA A 93 -4.01 -1.71 -10.43
CA ALA A 93 -2.98 -2.62 -9.97
C ALA A 93 -2.18 -3.23 -11.14
N GLU A 94 -2.85 -3.70 -12.18
CA GLU A 94 -2.19 -4.23 -13.38
C GLU A 94 -1.24 -3.20 -14.02
N VAL A 95 -1.69 -1.95 -14.17
CA VAL A 95 -0.87 -0.88 -14.77
C VAL A 95 0.36 -0.60 -13.92
N ILE A 96 0.18 -0.43 -12.61
CA ILE A 96 1.27 -0.11 -11.67
C ILE A 96 2.26 -1.26 -11.59
N LEU A 97 1.79 -2.50 -11.41
CA LEU A 97 2.66 -3.67 -11.31
C LEU A 97 3.44 -3.91 -12.59
N ASN A 98 2.81 -3.75 -13.76
CA ASN A 98 3.51 -3.83 -15.04
C ASN A 98 4.57 -2.74 -15.17
N TRP A 99 4.28 -1.52 -14.71
CA TRP A 99 5.24 -0.42 -14.71
C TRP A 99 6.43 -0.71 -13.79
N ILE A 100 6.18 -1.19 -12.56
CA ILE A 100 7.22 -1.59 -11.61
C ILE A 100 8.06 -2.73 -12.19
N SER A 101 7.44 -3.77 -12.76
CA SER A 101 8.16 -4.90 -13.33
C SER A 101 9.06 -4.51 -14.50
N ARG A 102 8.67 -3.52 -15.31
CA ARG A 102 9.46 -3.02 -16.45
C ARG A 102 10.58 -2.06 -16.02
N LYS A 103 10.37 -1.28 -14.96
CA LYS A 103 11.34 -0.29 -14.45
C LYS A 103 12.19 -0.77 -13.27
N GLY A 104 11.89 -1.93 -12.69
CA GLY A 104 12.52 -2.46 -11.48
C GLY A 104 14.05 -2.57 -11.54
N ASP A 105 14.62 -2.64 -12.74
CA ASP A 105 16.08 -2.67 -12.94
C ASP A 105 16.73 -1.27 -13.05
N LYS A 106 15.97 -0.21 -13.33
CA LYS A 106 16.50 1.16 -13.58
C LYS A 106 16.08 2.20 -12.54
N MET A 107 15.03 1.94 -11.77
CA MET A 107 14.47 2.94 -10.85
C MET A 107 15.29 3.08 -9.56
N PHE A 108 15.97 2.03 -9.13
CA PHE A 108 16.76 2.02 -7.88
C PHE A 108 18.27 2.26 -8.11
N SER A 109 18.75 2.25 -9.36
CA SER A 109 20.14 2.59 -9.69
C SER A 109 20.43 4.09 -9.67
N ASN A 110 19.39 4.94 -9.69
CA ASN A 110 19.53 6.41 -9.76
C ASN A 110 19.23 7.11 -8.42
N ILE A 111 19.09 6.33 -7.33
CA ILE A 111 18.82 6.84 -5.97
C ILE A 111 20.02 6.61 -5.05
N ILE A 112 21.15 6.11 -5.57
CA ILE A 112 22.43 5.95 -4.85
C ILE A 112 23.50 6.80 -5.53
#